data_AF-A0A7W2XYT0-F1
#
_entry.id   AF-A0A7W2XYT0-F1
#
_cell.length_a   1.000
_cell.length_b   1.000
_cell.length_c   1.000
_cell.angle_alpha   90.00
_cell.angle_beta   90.00
_cell.angle_gamma   90.00
#
_symmetry.space_group_name_H-M   'P 1'
#
loop_
_entity.id
_entity.type
_entity.pdbx_description
1 polymer ?
#
loop_
_entity_poly.entity_id
_entity_poly.type
_entity_poly.pdbx_seq_one_letter_code
_entity_poly.pdbx_strand_id
1 'polypeptide(L)' 'MLRSSKNGEFWGCRNYKGKDPLSCKKGLDGSKIHWPEVAAE' A
#
# COMPACT_ATOMS: atom_id res chain seq x y z
N MET A 1 3.87 -1.24 -8.24
CA MET A 1 3.66 -2.25 -9.30
C MET A 1 2.21 -2.16 -9.69
N LEU A 2 1.91 -1.93 -10.97
CA LEU A 2 0.52 -1.85 -11.44
C LEU A 2 -0.15 -3.21 -11.28
N ARG A 3 -1.33 -3.23 -10.66
CA ARG A 3 -2.13 -4.41 -10.33
C ARG A 3 -3.57 -4.12 -10.71
N SER A 4 -4.34 -5.15 -11.05
CA SER A 4 -5.76 -5.02 -11.39
C SER A 4 -6.62 -5.76 -10.36
N SER A 5 -7.79 -5.22 -10.07
CA SER A 5 -8.80 -5.83 -9.18
C SER A 5 -10.21 -5.52 -9.69
N LYS A 6 -11.23 -6.08 -9.02
CA LYS A 6 -12.64 -5.86 -9.35
C LYS A 6 -13.05 -4.37 -9.38
N ASN A 7 -12.30 -3.52 -8.68
CA ASN A 7 -12.53 -2.07 -8.60
C ASN A 7 -11.60 -1.25 -9.50
N GLY A 8 -10.93 -1.88 -10.48
CA GLY A 8 -9.99 -1.21 -11.38
C GLY A 8 -8.52 -1.45 -11.05
N GLU A 9 -7.67 -0.65 -11.67
CA GLU A 9 -6.22 -0.73 -11.57
C GLU A 9 -5.69 0.13 -10.41
N PHE A 10 -4.65 -0.37 -9.74
CA PHE A 10 -4.01 0.32 -8.64
C PHE A 10 -2.52 0.02 -8.57
N TRP A 11 -1.76 0.95 -8.00
CA TRP A 11 -0.34 0.75 -7.72
C TRP A 11 -0.17 0.05 -6.37
N GLY A 12 0.15 -1.25 -6.40
CA GLY A 12 0.39 -2.06 -5.22
C GLY A 12 1.88 -2.30 -4.92
N CYS A 13 2.17 -2.84 -3.73
CA CYS A 13 3.53 -3.25 -3.36
C CYS A 13 4.06 -4.35 -4.31
N ARG A 14 5.38 -4.38 -4.50
CA ARG A 14 6.04 -5.49 -5.22
C ARG A 14 5.84 -6.82 -4.49
N ASN A 15 5.97 -6.84 -3.17
CA ASN A 15 5.83 -8.06 -2.36
C ASN A 15 4.38 -8.38 -1.95
N TYR A 16 3.36 -7.97 -2.71
CA TYR A 16 1.99 -8.42 -2.46
C TYR A 16 1.83 -9.89 -2.89
N LYS A 17 1.76 -10.80 -1.92
CA LYS A 17 1.70 -12.26 -2.06
C LYS A 17 0.51 -12.88 -1.30
N GLY A 18 -0.61 -12.17 -1.21
CA GLY A 18 -1.84 -12.71 -0.63
C GLY A 18 -1.66 -13.08 0.84
N LYS A 19 -1.80 -14.37 1.20
CA LYS A 19 -1.77 -14.85 2.60
C LYS A 19 -0.38 -14.95 3.22
N ASP A 20 0.69 -14.89 2.42
CA ASP A 20 2.06 -15.01 2.88
C ASP A 20 2.38 -14.01 4.03
N PRO A 21 3.10 -14.43 5.09
CA PRO A 21 3.38 -13.58 6.26
C PRO A 21 4.31 -12.42 5.96
N LEU A 22 5.17 -12.54 4.94
CA LEU A 22 6.03 -11.46 4.46
C LEU A 22 5.35 -10.64 3.36
N SER A 23 4.17 -11.04 2.91
CA SER A 23 3.38 -10.27 1.96
C SER A 23 3.15 -8.87 2.51
N CYS A 24 3.33 -7.87 1.64
CA CYS A 24 2.90 -6.49 1.88
C CYS A 24 1.37 -6.45 1.94
N LYS A 25 0.78 -6.96 3.01
CA LYS A 25 -0.63 -6.75 3.33
C LYS A 25 -0.75 -5.34 3.88
N LYS A 26 -1.94 -4.76 3.69
CA LYS A 26 -2.38 -3.48 4.25
C LYS A 26 -2.03 -3.47 5.75
N GLY A 27 -0.88 -2.89 6.08
CA GLY A 27 -0.21 -3.06 7.37
C GLY A 27 0.86 -2.01 7.56
N LEU A 28 0.71 -0.83 6.92
CA LEU A 28 1.17 0.36 7.61
C LEU A 28 0.12 0.62 8.70
N ASP A 29 0.53 0.42 9.94
CA ASP A 29 -0.16 1.00 11.08
C ASP A 29 -0.20 2.51 10.85
N GLY A 30 -1.40 3.07 10.68
CA GLY A 30 -1.59 4.48 10.35
C GLY A 30 -0.86 5.42 11.32
N SER A 31 -0.73 4.99 12.58
CA SER A 31 -0.04 5.71 13.65
C SER A 31 1.49 5.69 13.54
N LYS A 32 2.07 4.78 12.74
CA LYS A 32 3.51 4.73 12.44
C LYS A 32 3.88 5.47 11.17
N ILE A 33 2.90 5.98 10.43
CA ILE A 33 3.14 6.76 9.23
C ILE A 33 3.30 8.22 9.62
N HIS A 34 4.54 8.67 9.72
CA HIS A 34 4.85 10.10 9.76
C HIS A 34 4.76 10.63 8.33
N TRP A 35 3.55 10.99 7.90
CA TRP A 35 3.39 11.71 6.65
C TRP A 35 4.12 13.05 6.78
N PRO A 36 4.98 13.43 5.81
CA PRO A 36 5.41 14.81 5.74
C PRO A 36 4.15 15.65 5.56
N GLU A 37 4.05 16.77 6.28
CA GLU A 37 3.04 17.77 6.02
C GLU A 37 3.20 18.15 4.55
N VAL A 38 2.26 17.68 3.72
CA VAL A 38 2.17 18.10 2.34
C VAL A 38 2.08 19.61 2.42
N ALA A 39 3.12 20.30 1.94
CA ALA A 39 3.05 21.73 1.71
C ALA A 39 1.79 21.96 0.87
N ALA A 40 0.77 22.50 1.51
CA ALA A 40 -0.42 22.97 0.85
C ALA A 40 0.03 24.21 0.07
N GLU A 41 0.20 24.05 -1.23
CA GLU A 41 0.31 25.13 -2.21
C GLU A 41 -0.86 25.02 -3.20
#